data_AF-G3PRN5-F1
#
_entry.id   AF-G3PRN5-F1
#
_cell.length_a   1.000
_cell.length_b   1.000
_cell.length_c   1.000
_cell.angle_alpha   90.00
_cell.angle_beta   90.00
_cell.angle_gamma   90.00
#
_symmetry.space_group_name_H-M   'P 1'
#
loop_
_entity.id
_entity.type
_entity.pdbx_description
1 polymer ?
#
loop_
_entity_poly.entity_id
_entity_poly.type
_entity_poly.pdbx_seq_one_letter_code
_entity_poly.pdbx_strand_id
1 'polypeptide(L)'
;MNAMWRLHAAVCTLSLLSLSSAAESKARSCGEARHAYHAKGFSLANVPHQEISGEHLRVCPQGHTCCTSEMEDKLNQESKVEFENLVEESSRNMRTTFFSRHKKFDEFFLELLDNSEKSLNSMFTRTYGKLYMQNSEVFQDLFTELKRYYTGGNVNLEEMLNDFWSRLLERMFQLLNSQYQFTDDYLECVSKYTDQLKPFGDVPRRLKAQVTRAFIAARTFVQGLMVGREVANRVAKVNVIPACVRALTKMLYCPYCRSMPGLKPCHNYCHNVMRGCLANQADLDAEWNLFIDAMLLVAERLEGPFNIEAVVEPVDIKISDAIMTMQDNSMQVSAKVFQGCGQPKPSGVGRSARGISDVFSARFRPYTPEERPTTTAGTSLDRLLIDIKEKLKESKRFWSNLPDDICAKGKFTEPDEDQCWNSHTKGRYFPEVVKEGLTNQVNNPEVDVDITRPDTLIRQQIMALRVMTNKLKNAYNGNDIYFQDSSDEGSASGSGSGCSDGCTTEYVFVGTEASVIGADRGDERAAAAAVSLTASSTAVPSLDTWKLLKASGEWLAVWNGTVPLEVLHPARPPKNARCRR
;
A
#
# COMPACT_ATOMS: atom_id res chain seq x y z
N MET A 1 68.75 17.98 -76.44
CA MET A 1 69.03 17.89 -74.99
C MET A 1 68.09 18.74 -74.10
N ASN A 2 67.37 19.75 -74.60
CA ASN A 2 66.52 20.60 -73.74
C ASN A 2 65.08 20.10 -73.50
N ALA A 3 64.60 19.09 -74.23
CA ALA A 3 63.24 18.55 -74.05
C ALA A 3 63.16 17.46 -72.96
N MET A 4 64.18 16.59 -72.84
CA MET A 4 64.22 15.55 -71.80
C MET A 4 64.37 16.12 -70.39
N TRP A 5 65.02 17.27 -70.23
CA TRP A 5 65.22 17.86 -68.90
C TRP A 5 63.94 18.51 -68.34
N ARG A 6 63.08 19.05 -69.23
CA ARG A 6 61.77 19.60 -68.84
C ARG A 6 60.75 18.52 -68.46
N LEU A 7 60.81 17.35 -69.09
CA LEU A 7 59.96 16.21 -68.72
C LEU A 7 60.34 15.63 -67.35
N HIS A 8 61.63 15.49 -67.06
CA HIS A 8 62.09 15.03 -65.75
C HIS A 8 61.76 16.00 -64.62
N ALA A 9 61.88 17.32 -64.86
CA ALA A 9 61.50 18.33 -63.87
C ALA A 9 59.98 18.33 -63.59
N ALA A 10 59.13 18.13 -64.61
CA ALA A 10 57.68 18.07 -64.46
C ALA A 10 57.21 16.78 -63.76
N VAL A 11 57.87 15.65 -63.99
CA VAL A 11 57.57 14.40 -63.29
C VAL A 11 58.03 14.45 -61.83
N CYS A 12 59.16 15.10 -61.52
CA CYS A 12 59.58 15.30 -60.13
C CYS A 12 58.65 16.25 -59.35
N THR A 13 58.10 17.31 -59.97
CA THR A 13 57.15 18.20 -59.30
C THR A 13 55.77 17.56 -59.14
N LEU A 14 55.31 16.73 -60.08
CA LEU A 14 54.08 15.94 -59.93
C LEU A 14 54.22 14.84 -58.86
N SER A 15 55.39 14.18 -58.77
CA SER A 15 55.66 13.20 -57.70
C SER A 15 55.78 13.86 -56.32
N LEU A 16 56.30 15.09 -56.22
CA LEU A 16 56.34 15.84 -54.95
C LEU A 16 54.95 16.40 -54.54
N LEU A 17 54.07 16.66 -55.51
CA LEU A 17 52.68 17.07 -55.27
C LEU A 17 51.75 15.88 -54.96
N SER A 18 52.06 14.67 -55.43
CA SER A 18 51.31 13.45 -55.07
C SER A 18 51.68 12.88 -53.70
N LEU A 19 52.85 13.24 -53.14
CA LEU A 19 53.27 12.83 -51.79
C LEU A 19 52.82 13.78 -50.66
N SER A 20 52.17 14.90 -50.99
CA SER A 20 51.70 15.90 -50.01
C SER A 20 50.17 15.90 -49.80
N SER A 21 49.46 14.89 -50.32
CA SER A 21 48.02 14.69 -50.09
C SER A 21 47.66 13.38 -49.37
N ALA A 22 48.63 12.76 -48.69
CA ALA A 22 48.30 12.02 -47.48
C ALA A 22 47.91 13.07 -46.43
N ALA A 23 46.64 13.46 -46.44
CA ALA A 23 46.03 14.11 -45.29
C ALA A 23 46.20 13.15 -44.11
N GLU A 24 47.27 13.35 -43.36
CA GLU A 24 47.50 12.74 -42.06
C GLU A 24 46.23 13.03 -41.27
N SER A 25 45.37 12.00 -41.13
CA SER A 25 44.13 12.10 -40.38
C SER A 25 44.53 12.47 -38.95
N LYS A 26 44.47 13.77 -38.61
CA LYS A 26 44.74 14.26 -37.26
C LYS A 26 43.97 13.35 -36.31
N ALA A 27 44.69 12.58 -35.50
CA ALA A 27 44.10 11.73 -34.49
C ALA A 27 43.16 12.59 -33.66
N ARG A 28 41.86 12.29 -33.74
CA ARG A 28 40.85 13.06 -33.02
C ARG A 28 41.08 12.90 -31.52
N SER A 29 40.99 14.02 -30.81
CA SER A 29 41.25 14.08 -29.38
C SER A 29 40.11 13.45 -28.59
N CYS A 30 40.45 12.68 -27.55
CA CYS A 30 39.49 12.12 -26.59
C CYS A 30 39.29 13.03 -25.36
N GLY A 31 39.73 14.29 -25.42
CA GLY A 31 39.67 15.22 -24.30
C GLY A 31 38.27 15.37 -23.71
N GLU A 32 37.24 15.59 -24.54
CA GLU A 32 35.85 15.75 -24.08
C GLU A 32 35.32 14.48 -23.41
N ALA A 33 35.54 13.32 -24.04
CA ALA A 33 35.16 12.02 -23.48
C ALA A 33 35.84 11.76 -22.13
N ARG A 34 37.14 12.09 -22.01
CA ARG A 34 37.93 11.94 -20.79
C ARG A 34 37.41 12.84 -19.67
N HIS A 35 37.09 14.10 -19.97
CA HIS A 35 36.49 15.02 -19.00
C HIS A 35 35.12 14.54 -18.54
N ALA A 36 34.25 14.11 -19.46
CA ALA A 36 32.92 13.63 -19.13
C ALA A 36 32.95 12.32 -18.32
N TYR A 37 33.88 11.41 -18.63
CA TYR A 37 34.10 10.17 -17.89
C TYR A 37 34.61 10.43 -16.46
N HIS A 38 35.54 11.37 -16.29
CA HIS A 38 35.99 11.80 -14.96
C HIS A 38 34.89 12.53 -14.17
N ALA A 39 34.04 13.32 -14.83
CA ALA A 39 32.92 14.00 -14.19
C ALA A 39 31.89 13.03 -13.59
N LYS A 40 31.81 11.79 -14.11
CA LYS A 40 31.03 10.68 -13.54
C LYS A 40 31.73 9.99 -12.35
N GLY A 41 32.94 10.41 -11.97
CA GLY A 41 33.69 9.88 -10.83
C GLY A 41 34.60 8.70 -11.15
N PHE A 42 34.81 8.38 -12.44
CA PHE A 42 35.68 7.28 -12.83
C PHE A 42 37.17 7.68 -12.93
N SER A 43 38.06 6.72 -12.65
CA SER A 43 39.50 6.90 -12.77
C SER A 43 39.93 7.13 -14.21
N LEU A 44 40.91 8.02 -14.40
CA LEU A 44 41.51 8.33 -15.69
C LEU A 44 42.69 7.44 -16.08
N ALA A 45 43.10 6.54 -15.19
CA ALA A 45 44.05 5.48 -15.52
C ALA A 45 43.39 4.59 -16.59
N ASN A 46 44.01 4.48 -17.77
CA ASN A 46 43.53 3.70 -18.92
C ASN A 46 42.51 4.38 -19.85
N VAL A 47 42.26 5.69 -19.71
CA VAL A 47 41.46 6.44 -20.69
C VAL A 47 42.38 6.95 -21.82
N PRO A 48 42.13 6.60 -23.10
CA PRO A 48 42.94 7.05 -24.24
C PRO A 48 42.97 8.58 -24.36
N HIS A 49 44.11 9.12 -24.80
CA HIS A 49 44.23 10.55 -25.12
C HIS A 49 43.78 10.88 -26.55
N GLN A 50 43.89 9.91 -27.46
CA GLN A 50 43.50 9.99 -28.86
C GLN A 50 42.65 8.77 -29.20
N GLU A 51 41.85 8.87 -30.27
CA GLU A 51 41.02 7.76 -30.75
C GLU A 51 41.87 6.51 -31.07
N ILE A 52 41.43 5.36 -30.57
CA ILE A 52 42.02 4.03 -30.81
C ILE A 52 41.09 3.18 -31.69
N SER A 53 41.57 2.05 -32.19
CA SER A 53 40.70 1.06 -32.84
C SER A 53 39.73 0.46 -31.81
N GLY A 54 38.45 0.36 -32.16
CA GLY A 54 37.37 -0.12 -31.29
C GLY A 54 36.92 -1.56 -31.57
N GLU A 55 37.79 -2.41 -32.11
CA GLU A 55 37.50 -3.84 -32.35
C GLU A 55 37.18 -4.60 -31.05
N HIS A 56 37.66 -4.12 -29.90
CA HIS A 56 37.40 -4.69 -28.57
C HIS A 56 36.02 -4.35 -27.99
N LEU A 57 35.26 -3.44 -28.62
CA LEU A 57 33.95 -3.00 -28.12
C LEU A 57 32.89 -4.09 -28.30
N ARG A 58 32.09 -4.32 -27.26
CA ARG A 58 31.02 -5.33 -27.23
C ARG A 58 29.62 -4.76 -27.37
N VAL A 59 29.44 -3.49 -26.99
CA VAL A 59 28.12 -2.84 -26.94
C VAL A 59 28.08 -1.65 -27.90
N CYS A 60 29.08 -0.79 -27.84
CA CYS A 60 29.18 0.36 -28.71
C CYS A 60 29.54 -0.04 -30.15
N PRO A 61 29.04 0.68 -31.17
CA PRO A 61 29.29 0.29 -32.54
C PRO A 61 30.78 0.45 -32.88
N GLN A 62 31.38 -0.62 -33.42
CA GLN A 62 32.80 -0.72 -33.74
C GLN A 62 33.25 0.37 -34.72
N GLY A 63 34.48 0.85 -34.53
CA GLY A 63 35.08 1.98 -35.24
C GLY A 63 36.14 2.68 -34.39
N HIS A 64 36.58 3.86 -34.78
CA HIS A 64 37.46 4.68 -33.93
C HIS A 64 36.74 5.12 -32.66
N THR A 65 37.38 4.94 -31.51
CA THR A 65 36.76 5.11 -30.19
C THR A 65 37.71 5.72 -29.16
N CYS A 66 37.11 6.40 -28.18
CA CYS A 66 37.76 6.90 -26.98
C CYS A 66 37.56 5.99 -25.75
N CYS A 67 36.93 4.82 -25.93
CA CYS A 67 36.66 3.88 -24.85
C CYS A 67 37.52 2.62 -24.97
N THR A 68 38.10 2.18 -23.85
CA THR A 68 38.64 0.82 -23.69
C THR A 68 37.54 -0.16 -23.26
N SER A 69 37.80 -1.46 -23.27
CA SER A 69 36.87 -2.47 -22.73
C SER A 69 36.51 -2.20 -21.27
N GLU A 70 37.49 -1.78 -20.45
CA GLU A 70 37.25 -1.46 -19.04
C GLU A 70 36.33 -0.25 -18.88
N MET A 71 36.48 0.77 -19.73
CA MET A 71 35.57 1.93 -19.74
C MET A 71 34.16 1.52 -20.15
N GLU A 72 34.02 0.71 -21.20
CA GLU A 72 32.73 0.21 -21.68
C GLU A 72 32.02 -0.61 -20.59
N ASP A 73 32.73 -1.50 -19.88
CA ASP A 73 32.17 -2.29 -18.78
C ASP A 73 31.70 -1.42 -17.60
N LYS A 74 32.46 -0.37 -17.25
CA LYS A 74 32.07 0.58 -16.18
C LYS A 74 30.86 1.42 -16.58
N LEU A 75 30.83 1.94 -17.80
CA LEU A 75 29.69 2.69 -18.34
C LEU A 75 28.45 1.81 -18.48
N ASN A 76 28.63 0.52 -18.76
CA ASN A 76 27.57 -0.46 -18.79
C ASN A 76 26.93 -0.64 -17.40
N GLN A 77 27.75 -0.84 -16.37
CA GLN A 77 27.27 -0.92 -14.99
C GLN A 77 26.61 0.40 -14.53
N GLU A 78 27.15 1.55 -14.91
CA GLU A 78 26.57 2.86 -14.60
C GLU A 78 25.18 3.03 -15.26
N SER A 79 25.02 2.61 -16.52
CA SER A 79 23.73 2.68 -17.23
C SER A 79 22.63 1.89 -16.55
N LYS A 80 22.99 0.74 -15.96
CA LYS A 80 22.07 -0.08 -15.17
C LYS A 80 21.60 0.67 -13.94
N VAL A 81 22.53 1.21 -13.15
CA VAL A 81 22.24 1.91 -11.89
C VAL A 81 21.43 3.18 -12.14
N GLU A 82 21.77 3.94 -13.18
CA GLU A 82 21.03 5.14 -13.57
C GLU A 82 19.59 4.82 -13.99
N PHE A 83 19.39 3.74 -14.76
CA PHE A 83 18.05 3.28 -15.11
C PHE A 83 17.24 2.81 -13.89
N GLU A 84 17.84 2.01 -13.00
CA GLU A 84 17.18 1.58 -11.75
C GLU A 84 16.75 2.80 -10.90
N ASN A 85 17.60 3.82 -10.81
CA ASN A 85 17.28 5.07 -10.12
C ASN A 85 16.15 5.85 -10.81
N LEU A 86 16.10 5.90 -12.15
CA LEU A 86 15.04 6.57 -12.91
C LEU A 86 13.67 5.91 -12.66
N VAL A 87 13.63 4.58 -12.61
CA VAL A 87 12.41 3.81 -12.29
C VAL A 87 12.00 4.01 -10.83
N GLU A 88 12.95 3.97 -9.90
CA GLU A 88 12.71 4.21 -8.47
C GLU A 88 12.17 5.63 -8.23
N GLU A 89 12.74 6.65 -8.88
CA GLU A 89 12.31 8.05 -8.77
C GLU A 89 10.94 8.27 -9.42
N SER A 90 10.73 7.73 -10.63
CA SER A 90 9.46 7.90 -11.34
C SER A 90 8.30 7.17 -10.65
N SER A 91 8.57 6.06 -9.96
CA SER A 91 7.57 5.33 -9.17
C SER A 91 7.39 5.84 -7.74
N ARG A 92 8.26 6.74 -7.27
CA ARG A 92 8.26 7.24 -5.88
C ARG A 92 6.92 7.81 -5.46
N ASN A 93 6.34 8.71 -6.26
CA ASN A 93 5.07 9.37 -5.92
C ASN A 93 3.91 8.36 -5.77
N MET A 94 3.81 7.39 -6.68
CA MET A 94 2.79 6.34 -6.61
C MET A 94 2.97 5.51 -5.34
N ARG A 95 4.20 5.04 -5.05
CA ARG A 95 4.51 4.22 -3.88
C ARG A 95 4.24 4.94 -2.56
N THR A 96 4.67 6.20 -2.43
CA THR A 96 4.44 6.99 -1.22
C THR A 96 2.97 7.33 -1.04
N THR A 97 2.24 7.55 -2.13
CA THR A 97 0.79 7.79 -2.12
C THR A 97 0.05 6.58 -1.56
N PHE A 98 0.24 5.38 -2.12
CA PHE A 98 -0.41 4.17 -1.60
C PHE A 98 -0.04 3.89 -0.15
N PHE A 99 1.24 4.07 0.23
CA PHE A 99 1.67 3.95 1.63
C PHE A 99 0.92 4.92 2.56
N SER A 100 0.90 6.20 2.21
CA SER A 100 0.27 7.23 3.03
C SER A 100 -1.23 7.06 3.12
N ARG A 101 -1.90 6.72 2.01
CA ARG A 101 -3.35 6.53 1.97
C ARG A 101 -3.80 5.28 2.72
N HIS A 102 -3.06 4.17 2.58
CA HIS A 102 -3.25 2.99 3.43
C HIS A 102 -3.19 3.36 4.91
N LYS A 103 -2.09 3.99 5.33
CA LYS A 103 -1.86 4.35 6.74
C LYS A 103 -2.97 5.26 7.29
N LYS A 104 -3.32 6.33 6.56
CA LYS A 104 -4.33 7.29 7.00
C LYS A 104 -5.72 6.65 7.14
N PHE A 105 -6.11 5.79 6.20
CA PHE A 105 -7.40 5.09 6.26
C PHE A 105 -7.44 4.10 7.42
N ASP A 106 -6.35 3.37 7.64
CA ASP A 106 -6.24 2.41 8.74
C ASP A 106 -6.30 3.08 10.11
N GLU A 107 -5.53 4.15 10.32
CA GLU A 107 -5.55 4.95 11.55
C GLU A 107 -6.95 5.53 11.82
N PHE A 108 -7.57 6.11 10.79
CA PHE A 108 -8.92 6.65 10.89
C PHE A 108 -9.95 5.60 11.33
N PHE A 109 -9.93 4.41 10.71
CA PHE A 109 -10.92 3.37 11.00
C PHE A 109 -10.78 2.83 12.43
N LEU A 110 -9.55 2.62 12.91
CA LEU A 110 -9.30 2.16 14.27
C LEU A 110 -9.67 3.23 15.31
N GLU A 111 -9.39 4.50 15.02
CA GLU A 111 -9.78 5.62 15.88
C GLU A 111 -11.31 5.77 15.96
N LEU A 112 -12.02 5.59 14.85
CA LEU A 112 -13.49 5.58 14.82
C LEU A 112 -14.07 4.51 15.76
N LEU A 113 -13.53 3.28 15.73
CA LEU A 113 -13.97 2.21 16.62
C LEU A 113 -13.68 2.52 18.09
N ASP A 114 -12.49 3.04 18.38
CA ASP A 114 -12.10 3.40 19.74
C ASP A 114 -12.95 4.55 20.33
N ASN A 115 -13.24 5.56 19.51
CA ASN A 115 -14.10 6.68 19.89
C ASN A 115 -15.55 6.24 20.09
N SER A 116 -16.07 5.35 19.23
CA SER A 116 -17.40 4.78 19.37
C SER A 116 -17.54 3.94 20.66
N GLU A 117 -16.53 3.11 20.97
CA GLU A 117 -16.48 2.34 22.22
C GLU A 117 -16.48 3.25 23.45
N LYS A 118 -15.65 4.30 23.45
CA LYS A 118 -15.62 5.33 24.51
C LYS A 118 -16.95 6.07 24.65
N SER A 119 -17.58 6.43 23.53
CA SER A 119 -18.89 7.07 23.52
C SER A 119 -19.96 6.19 24.15
N LEU A 120 -20.01 4.91 23.75
CA LEU A 120 -20.93 3.93 24.33
C LEU A 120 -20.71 3.82 25.83
N ASN A 121 -19.45 3.63 26.27
CA ASN A 121 -19.13 3.48 27.68
C ASN A 121 -19.53 4.71 28.52
N SER A 122 -19.26 5.91 28.01
CA SER A 122 -19.64 7.17 28.65
C SER A 122 -21.16 7.34 28.75
N MET A 123 -21.86 7.16 27.62
CA MET A 123 -23.31 7.27 27.55
C MET A 123 -23.98 6.25 28.47
N PHE A 124 -23.56 4.98 28.43
CA PHE A 124 -24.21 3.90 29.17
C PHE A 124 -23.92 3.97 30.66
N THR A 125 -22.73 4.42 31.06
CA THR A 125 -22.43 4.72 32.47
C THR A 125 -23.35 5.82 33.01
N ARG A 126 -23.64 6.86 32.21
CA ARG A 126 -24.55 7.93 32.61
C ARG A 126 -26.02 7.51 32.60
N THR A 127 -26.44 6.72 31.62
CA THR A 127 -27.85 6.34 31.42
C THR A 127 -28.26 5.16 32.32
N TYR A 128 -27.45 4.09 32.38
CA TYR A 128 -27.79 2.84 33.08
C TYR A 128 -27.01 2.64 34.39
N GLY A 129 -25.95 3.43 34.63
CA GLY A 129 -25.21 3.41 35.89
C GLY A 129 -24.63 2.04 36.21
N LYS A 130 -24.85 1.59 37.46
CA LYS A 130 -24.29 0.33 37.98
C LYS A 130 -24.71 -0.90 37.17
N LEU A 131 -25.91 -0.90 36.58
CA LEU A 131 -26.40 -2.04 35.80
C LEU A 131 -25.53 -2.28 34.56
N TYR A 132 -25.12 -1.21 33.89
CA TYR A 132 -24.16 -1.29 32.80
C TYR A 132 -22.77 -1.66 33.30
N MET A 133 -22.25 -1.01 34.35
CA MET A 133 -20.90 -1.28 34.86
C MET A 133 -20.68 -2.74 35.27
N GLN A 134 -21.72 -3.43 35.74
CA GLN A 134 -21.66 -4.85 36.09
C GLN A 134 -21.70 -5.80 34.88
N ASN A 135 -22.09 -5.31 33.71
CA ASN A 135 -22.27 -6.09 32.49
C ASN A 135 -21.50 -5.49 31.29
N SER A 136 -20.54 -4.60 31.54
CA SER A 136 -19.85 -3.84 30.50
C SER A 136 -19.02 -4.72 29.57
N GLU A 137 -18.57 -5.88 30.07
CA GLU A 137 -17.80 -6.88 29.31
C GLU A 137 -18.51 -7.29 28.01
N VAL A 138 -19.83 -7.47 28.02
CA VAL A 138 -20.61 -7.83 26.81
C VAL A 138 -20.43 -6.81 25.68
N PHE A 139 -20.31 -5.53 26.01
CA PHE A 139 -20.12 -4.46 25.04
C PHE A 139 -18.64 -4.28 24.66
N GLN A 140 -17.72 -4.47 25.60
CA GLN A 140 -16.27 -4.44 25.33
C GLN A 140 -15.84 -5.57 24.39
N ASP A 141 -16.39 -6.77 24.58
CA ASP A 141 -16.18 -7.93 23.71
C ASP A 141 -16.63 -7.64 22.27
N LEU A 142 -17.79 -7.00 22.09
CA LEU A 142 -18.30 -6.59 20.79
C LEU A 142 -17.29 -5.72 20.03
N PHE A 143 -16.77 -4.65 20.66
CA PHE A 143 -15.78 -3.77 20.01
C PHE A 143 -14.43 -4.46 19.80
N THR A 144 -14.03 -5.34 20.71
CA THR A 144 -12.81 -6.15 20.58
C THR A 144 -12.89 -7.06 19.35
N GLU A 145 -14.01 -7.76 19.15
CA GLU A 145 -14.20 -8.63 18.00
C GLU A 145 -14.39 -7.85 16.69
N LEU A 146 -15.04 -6.67 16.72
CA LEU A 146 -15.10 -5.77 15.55
C LEU A 146 -13.69 -5.32 15.12
N LYS A 147 -12.83 -4.92 16.07
CA LYS A 147 -11.42 -4.57 15.82
C LYS A 147 -10.65 -5.77 15.28
N ARG A 148 -10.85 -6.96 15.86
CA ARG A 148 -10.21 -8.22 15.44
C ARG A 148 -10.62 -8.64 14.03
N TYR A 149 -11.89 -8.50 13.68
CA TYR A 149 -12.35 -8.73 12.31
C TYR A 149 -11.65 -7.78 11.34
N TYR A 150 -11.59 -6.49 11.64
CA TYR A 150 -10.97 -5.52 10.75
C TYR A 150 -9.47 -5.79 10.51
N THR A 151 -8.71 -6.10 11.57
CA THR A 151 -7.26 -6.32 11.49
C THR A 151 -6.84 -7.64 10.84
N GLY A 152 -7.79 -8.49 10.45
CA GLY A 152 -7.50 -9.72 9.73
C GLY A 152 -7.77 -11.01 10.50
N GLY A 153 -8.33 -10.94 11.70
CA GLY A 153 -8.73 -12.12 12.46
C GLY A 153 -9.76 -12.98 11.72
N ASN A 154 -9.72 -14.29 11.99
CA ASN A 154 -10.72 -15.24 11.52
C ASN A 154 -11.99 -15.11 12.38
N VAL A 155 -12.81 -14.11 12.08
CA VAL A 155 -14.04 -13.77 12.81
C VAL A 155 -15.20 -13.76 11.83
N ASN A 156 -16.28 -14.46 12.17
CA ASN A 156 -17.54 -14.34 11.45
C ASN A 156 -18.33 -13.15 12.01
N LEU A 157 -18.47 -12.05 11.26
CA LEU A 157 -19.22 -10.88 11.74
C LEU A 157 -20.68 -11.20 12.07
N GLU A 158 -21.31 -12.05 11.27
CA GLU A 158 -22.71 -12.39 11.46
C GLU A 158 -22.95 -13.19 12.73
N GLU A 159 -22.10 -14.18 12.98
CA GLU A 159 -22.12 -15.00 14.18
C GLU A 159 -21.80 -14.15 15.42
N MET A 160 -20.73 -13.35 15.37
CA MET A 160 -20.34 -12.48 16.48
C MET A 160 -21.45 -11.49 16.87
N LEU A 161 -22.13 -10.90 15.88
CA LEU A 161 -23.26 -10.01 16.15
C LEU A 161 -24.46 -10.77 16.73
N ASN A 162 -24.75 -11.98 16.23
CA ASN A 162 -25.79 -12.83 16.80
C ASN A 162 -25.49 -13.20 18.26
N ASP A 163 -24.24 -13.58 18.56
CA ASP A 163 -23.78 -13.92 19.90
C ASP A 163 -23.90 -12.72 20.86
N PHE A 164 -23.52 -11.52 20.41
CA PHE A 164 -23.71 -10.29 21.18
C PHE A 164 -25.17 -10.11 21.58
N TRP A 165 -26.11 -10.23 20.63
CA TRP A 165 -27.54 -10.06 20.93
C TRP A 165 -28.10 -11.17 21.81
N SER A 166 -27.63 -12.42 21.66
CA SER A 166 -28.02 -13.53 22.53
C SER A 166 -27.57 -13.30 23.97
N ARG A 167 -26.29 -12.95 24.16
CA ARG A 167 -25.73 -12.63 25.49
C ARG A 167 -26.46 -11.44 26.12
N LEU A 168 -26.76 -10.41 25.33
CA LEU A 168 -27.51 -9.25 25.83
C LEU A 168 -28.94 -9.63 26.25
N LEU A 169 -29.62 -10.49 25.49
CA LEU A 169 -30.95 -10.99 25.82
C LEU A 169 -30.96 -11.71 27.16
N GLU A 170 -30.04 -12.66 27.36
CA GLU A 170 -29.95 -13.44 28.59
C GLU A 170 -29.72 -12.54 29.81
N ARG A 171 -28.76 -11.61 29.73
CA ARG A 171 -28.47 -10.65 30.80
C ARG A 171 -29.66 -9.75 31.11
N MET A 172 -30.30 -9.20 30.08
CA MET A 172 -31.46 -8.34 30.27
C MET A 172 -32.66 -9.09 30.84
N PHE A 173 -32.89 -10.33 30.40
CA PHE A 173 -34.00 -11.15 30.88
C PHE A 173 -33.84 -11.46 32.38
N GLN A 174 -32.62 -11.79 32.83
CA GLN A 174 -32.28 -11.96 34.24
C GLN A 174 -32.50 -10.67 35.06
N LEU A 175 -32.07 -9.52 34.52
CA LEU A 175 -32.21 -8.22 35.20
C LEU A 175 -33.66 -7.78 35.35
N LEU A 176 -34.48 -7.98 34.31
CA LEU A 176 -35.91 -7.63 34.32
C LEU A 176 -36.74 -8.57 35.19
N ASN A 177 -36.28 -9.81 35.38
CA ASN A 177 -36.99 -10.84 36.14
C ASN A 177 -36.20 -11.31 37.38
N SER A 178 -35.54 -10.39 38.09
CA SER A 178 -34.65 -10.70 39.22
C SER A 178 -35.31 -11.45 40.39
N GLN A 179 -36.65 -11.44 40.44
CA GLN A 179 -37.46 -12.19 41.40
C GLN A 179 -37.45 -13.71 41.16
N TYR A 180 -36.87 -14.17 40.04
CA TYR A 180 -36.74 -15.57 39.69
C TYR A 180 -35.27 -15.96 39.52
N GLN A 181 -34.97 -17.25 39.70
CA GLN A 181 -33.68 -17.84 39.36
C GLN A 181 -33.79 -18.58 38.03
N PHE A 182 -32.81 -18.37 37.17
CA PHE A 182 -32.73 -18.98 35.84
C PHE A 182 -31.47 -19.84 35.73
N THR A 183 -31.63 -21.07 35.25
CA THR A 183 -30.53 -21.96 34.87
C THR A 183 -30.11 -21.69 33.43
N ASP A 184 -28.92 -22.13 33.04
CA ASP A 184 -28.42 -21.96 31.67
C ASP A 184 -29.36 -22.63 30.65
N ASP A 185 -29.86 -23.83 30.93
CA ASP A 185 -30.88 -24.51 30.09
C ASP A 185 -32.15 -23.67 29.89
N TYR A 186 -32.53 -22.88 30.89
CA TYR A 186 -33.71 -22.02 30.80
C TYR A 186 -33.42 -20.81 29.90
N LEU A 187 -32.22 -20.24 29.98
CA LEU A 187 -31.77 -19.14 29.13
C LEU A 187 -31.61 -19.59 27.68
N GLU A 188 -31.11 -20.80 27.44
CA GLU A 188 -31.10 -21.40 26.10
C GLU A 188 -32.53 -21.55 25.55
N CYS A 189 -33.50 -21.94 26.39
CA CYS A 189 -34.90 -21.95 26.00
C CYS A 189 -35.43 -20.55 25.67
N VAL A 190 -35.06 -19.51 26.44
CA VAL A 190 -35.43 -18.12 26.13
C VAL A 190 -34.93 -17.72 24.75
N SER A 191 -33.68 -18.05 24.41
CA SER A 191 -33.08 -17.75 23.12
C SER A 191 -33.83 -18.38 21.93
N LYS A 192 -34.54 -19.51 22.12
CA LYS A 192 -35.40 -20.13 21.08
C LYS A 192 -36.63 -19.29 20.72
N TYR A 193 -37.08 -18.39 21.58
CA TYR A 193 -38.22 -17.50 21.31
C TYR A 193 -37.82 -16.15 20.71
N THR A 194 -36.52 -15.89 20.52
CA THR A 194 -35.99 -14.60 20.04
C THR A 194 -36.59 -14.17 18.71
N ASP A 195 -36.64 -15.08 17.72
CA ASP A 195 -37.12 -14.75 16.36
C ASP A 195 -38.61 -14.42 16.33
N GLN A 196 -39.41 -15.09 17.17
CA GLN A 196 -40.85 -14.90 17.24
C GLN A 196 -41.22 -13.63 18.00
N LEU A 197 -40.56 -13.38 19.13
CA LEU A 197 -40.91 -12.28 20.04
C LEU A 197 -40.21 -10.97 19.67
N LYS A 198 -39.08 -11.06 18.96
CA LYS A 198 -38.18 -9.94 18.65
C LYS A 198 -38.03 -8.98 19.84
N PRO A 199 -37.43 -9.42 20.96
CA PRO A 199 -37.38 -8.62 22.19
C PRO A 199 -36.77 -7.22 21.99
N PHE A 200 -35.80 -7.12 21.08
CA PHE A 200 -35.11 -5.89 20.69
C PHE A 200 -35.69 -5.20 19.44
N GLY A 201 -36.88 -5.61 19.00
CA GLY A 201 -37.48 -5.16 17.75
C GLY A 201 -36.66 -5.55 16.51
N ASP A 202 -36.62 -4.65 15.52
CA ASP A 202 -35.88 -4.85 14.27
C ASP A 202 -34.41 -4.43 14.34
N VAL A 203 -33.95 -3.86 15.47
CA VAL A 203 -32.60 -3.28 15.61
C VAL A 203 -31.50 -4.32 15.36
N PRO A 204 -31.52 -5.54 15.94
CA PRO A 204 -30.47 -6.54 15.69
C PRO A 204 -30.29 -6.86 14.21
N ARG A 205 -31.41 -7.10 13.50
CA ARG A 205 -31.41 -7.44 12.07
C ARG A 205 -30.85 -6.30 11.22
N ARG A 206 -31.26 -5.05 11.50
CA ARG A 206 -30.81 -3.87 10.75
C ARG A 206 -29.33 -3.57 11.03
N LEU A 207 -28.92 -3.60 12.30
CA LEU A 207 -27.54 -3.35 12.68
C LEU A 207 -26.61 -4.40 12.09
N LYS A 208 -26.98 -5.68 12.16
CA LYS A 208 -26.25 -6.78 11.53
C LYS A 208 -25.99 -6.52 10.05
N ALA A 209 -27.03 -6.24 9.27
CA ALA A 209 -26.90 -5.99 7.84
C ALA A 209 -26.05 -4.75 7.51
N GLN A 210 -26.14 -3.69 8.32
CA GLN A 210 -25.37 -2.45 8.12
C GLN A 210 -23.89 -2.64 8.47
N VAL A 211 -23.61 -3.23 9.64
CA VAL A 211 -22.25 -3.48 10.14
C VAL A 211 -21.51 -4.42 9.21
N THR A 212 -22.10 -5.56 8.83
CA THR A 212 -21.47 -6.53 7.94
C THR A 212 -21.01 -5.89 6.63
N ARG A 213 -21.90 -5.16 5.94
CA ARG A 213 -21.56 -4.52 4.66
C ARG A 213 -20.50 -3.42 4.79
N ALA A 214 -20.61 -2.57 5.82
CA ALA A 214 -19.65 -1.49 6.04
C ALA A 214 -18.25 -2.02 6.37
N PHE A 215 -18.15 -3.04 7.23
CA PHE A 215 -16.88 -3.64 7.61
C PHE A 215 -16.23 -4.46 6.48
N ILE A 216 -17.01 -5.22 5.71
CA ILE A 216 -16.48 -5.91 4.51
C ILE A 216 -15.91 -4.90 3.53
N ALA A 217 -16.65 -3.84 3.22
CA ALA A 217 -16.20 -2.80 2.29
C ALA A 217 -14.93 -2.10 2.79
N ALA A 218 -14.89 -1.68 4.05
CA ALA A 218 -13.75 -0.97 4.62
C ALA A 218 -12.50 -1.87 4.73
N ARG A 219 -12.66 -3.10 5.22
CA ARG A 219 -11.56 -4.10 5.30
C ARG A 219 -11.00 -4.40 3.91
N THR A 220 -11.86 -4.63 2.93
CA THR A 220 -11.43 -4.94 1.57
C THR A 220 -10.74 -3.74 0.92
N PHE A 221 -11.23 -2.52 1.19
CA PHE A 221 -10.63 -1.29 0.68
C PHE A 221 -9.22 -1.06 1.23
N VAL A 222 -9.01 -1.19 2.55
CA VAL A 222 -7.67 -1.03 3.14
C VAL A 222 -6.70 -2.13 2.66
N GLN A 223 -7.18 -3.37 2.51
CA GLN A 223 -6.40 -4.46 1.91
C GLN A 223 -6.03 -4.15 0.46
N GLY A 224 -6.95 -3.54 -0.30
CA GLY A 224 -6.66 -3.06 -1.66
C GLY A 224 -5.53 -2.03 -1.66
N LEU A 225 -5.57 -1.02 -0.80
CA LEU A 225 -4.48 -0.04 -0.67
C LEU A 225 -3.14 -0.70 -0.30
N MET A 226 -3.17 -1.72 0.56
CA MET A 226 -1.99 -2.51 0.93
C MET A 226 -1.41 -3.28 -0.27
N VAL A 227 -2.26 -3.98 -1.04
CA VAL A 227 -1.82 -4.72 -2.25
C VAL A 227 -1.30 -3.75 -3.30
N GLY A 228 -1.96 -2.61 -3.53
CA GLY A 228 -1.50 -1.57 -4.45
C GLY A 228 -0.11 -1.04 -4.05
N ARG A 229 0.12 -0.79 -2.75
CA ARG A 229 1.43 -0.45 -2.20
C ARG A 229 2.46 -1.54 -2.49
N GLU A 230 2.15 -2.80 -2.21
CA GLU A 230 3.08 -3.91 -2.35
C GLU A 230 3.49 -4.13 -3.81
N VAL A 231 2.52 -4.18 -4.71
CA VAL A 231 2.75 -4.29 -6.16
C VAL A 231 3.63 -3.13 -6.65
N ALA A 232 3.30 -1.89 -6.30
CA ALA A 232 4.09 -0.72 -6.67
C ALA A 232 5.55 -0.81 -6.18
N ASN A 233 5.79 -1.32 -4.97
CA ASN A 233 7.14 -1.47 -4.41
C ASN A 233 7.93 -2.62 -5.05
N ARG A 234 7.28 -3.75 -5.35
CA ARG A 234 7.93 -4.93 -5.91
C ARG A 234 8.26 -4.74 -7.39
N VAL A 235 7.34 -4.20 -8.18
CA VAL A 235 7.50 -4.01 -9.64
C VAL A 235 8.58 -2.98 -9.96
N ALA A 236 8.71 -1.93 -9.14
CA ALA A 236 9.77 -0.92 -9.30
C ALA A 236 11.20 -1.49 -9.11
N LYS A 237 11.33 -2.66 -8.48
CA LYS A 237 12.62 -3.31 -8.15
C LYS A 237 12.88 -4.58 -8.95
N VAL A 238 12.15 -4.80 -10.04
CA VAL A 238 12.39 -5.92 -10.95
C VAL A 238 13.77 -5.76 -11.58
N ASN A 239 14.52 -6.87 -11.65
CA ASN A 239 15.87 -6.86 -12.19
C ASN A 239 15.88 -6.48 -13.68
N VAL A 240 16.84 -5.64 -14.06
CA VAL A 240 17.06 -5.24 -15.46
C VAL A 240 17.68 -6.40 -16.25
N ILE A 241 17.07 -6.77 -17.38
CA ILE A 241 17.60 -7.84 -18.25
C ILE A 241 18.90 -7.40 -18.94
N PRO A 242 19.88 -8.30 -19.19
CA PRO A 242 21.16 -7.92 -19.80
C PRO A 242 21.04 -7.25 -21.17
N ALA A 243 20.05 -7.63 -21.99
CA ALA A 243 19.79 -7.00 -23.28
C ALA A 243 19.39 -5.52 -23.13
N CYS A 244 18.59 -5.20 -22.12
CA CYS A 244 18.23 -3.83 -21.76
C CYS A 244 19.45 -3.03 -21.32
N VAL A 245 20.32 -3.60 -20.46
CA VAL A 245 21.53 -2.88 -20.03
C VAL A 245 22.44 -2.54 -21.22
N ARG A 246 22.60 -3.46 -22.18
CA ARG A 246 23.34 -3.18 -23.42
C ARG A 246 22.69 -2.05 -24.22
N ALA A 247 21.37 -2.07 -24.39
CA ALA A 247 20.64 -1.03 -25.11
C ALA A 247 20.73 0.34 -24.42
N LEU A 248 20.61 0.38 -23.08
CA LEU A 248 20.78 1.58 -22.27
C LEU A 248 22.20 2.15 -22.41
N THR A 249 23.23 1.29 -22.33
CA THR A 249 24.62 1.71 -22.54
C THR A 249 24.80 2.29 -23.95
N LYS A 250 24.22 1.63 -24.97
CA LYS A 250 24.25 2.10 -26.36
C LYS A 250 23.61 3.47 -26.53
N MET A 251 22.51 3.70 -25.83
CA MET A 251 21.76 4.95 -25.88
C MET A 251 22.45 6.09 -25.12
N LEU A 252 22.97 5.82 -23.93
CA LEU A 252 23.46 6.85 -23.00
C LEU A 252 24.94 7.13 -23.13
N TYR A 253 25.75 6.10 -23.34
CA TYR A 253 27.19 6.19 -23.12
C TYR A 253 28.04 5.91 -24.36
N CYS A 254 27.52 5.28 -25.40
CA CYS A 254 28.26 5.19 -26.66
C CYS A 254 28.57 6.54 -27.35
N PRO A 255 27.81 7.64 -27.13
CA PRO A 255 28.26 8.97 -27.52
C PRO A 255 29.59 9.38 -26.87
N TYR A 256 29.85 9.00 -25.61
CA TYR A 256 31.13 9.26 -24.94
C TYR A 256 32.27 8.57 -25.68
N CYS A 257 32.05 7.33 -26.09
CA CYS A 257 33.03 6.56 -26.84
C CYS A 257 33.32 7.12 -28.24
N ARG A 258 32.40 7.91 -28.82
CA ARG A 258 32.60 8.62 -30.10
C ARG A 258 32.99 10.10 -29.94
N SER A 259 33.50 10.48 -28.77
CA SER A 259 33.91 11.87 -28.46
C SER A 259 32.76 12.89 -28.62
N MET A 260 31.53 12.49 -28.30
CA MET A 260 30.32 13.32 -28.31
C MET A 260 29.50 13.16 -27.01
N PRO A 261 30.09 13.33 -25.81
CA PRO A 261 29.40 13.05 -24.54
C PRO A 261 28.20 13.97 -24.26
N GLY A 262 28.12 15.14 -24.91
CA GLY A 262 26.98 16.06 -24.76
C GLY A 262 25.78 15.74 -25.66
N LEU A 263 25.89 14.75 -26.55
CA LEU A 263 24.85 14.41 -27.51
C LEU A 263 23.78 13.51 -26.87
N LYS A 264 22.55 14.00 -26.79
CA LYS A 264 21.43 13.27 -26.19
C LYS A 264 20.74 12.34 -27.18
N PRO A 265 20.11 11.25 -26.72
CA PRO A 265 19.35 10.35 -27.58
C PRO A 265 18.15 11.05 -28.24
N CYS A 266 17.82 10.59 -29.45
CA CYS A 266 16.58 10.97 -30.12
C CYS A 266 15.36 10.52 -29.30
N HIS A 267 14.26 11.26 -29.42
CA HIS A 267 13.02 10.96 -28.71
C HIS A 267 12.54 9.52 -28.94
N ASN A 268 12.25 9.15 -30.19
CA ASN A 268 11.77 7.81 -30.54
C ASN A 268 12.77 6.70 -30.20
N TYR A 269 14.07 7.01 -30.25
CA TYR A 269 15.11 6.06 -29.83
C TYR A 269 14.99 5.75 -28.33
N CYS A 270 14.81 6.78 -27.49
CA CYS A 270 14.56 6.61 -26.07
C CYS A 270 13.31 5.76 -25.82
N HIS A 271 12.20 6.03 -26.51
CA HIS A 271 10.97 5.24 -26.33
C HIS A 271 11.17 3.77 -26.69
N ASN A 272 11.85 3.45 -27.80
CA ASN A 272 12.10 2.05 -28.17
C ASN A 272 12.96 1.32 -27.14
N VAL A 273 14.01 1.97 -26.61
CA VAL A 273 14.83 1.39 -25.53
C VAL A 273 14.00 1.20 -24.26
N MET A 274 13.29 2.24 -23.81
CA MET A 274 12.53 2.20 -22.56
C MET A 274 11.35 1.21 -22.62
N ARG A 275 10.62 1.13 -23.74
CA ARG A 275 9.53 0.16 -23.93
C ARG A 275 10.02 -1.28 -23.98
N GLY A 276 11.20 -1.53 -24.56
CA GLY A 276 11.84 -2.85 -24.51
C GLY A 276 12.29 -3.23 -23.09
N CYS A 277 12.89 -2.29 -22.36
CA CYS A 277 13.34 -2.47 -20.99
C CYS A 277 12.20 -2.67 -19.98
N LEU A 278 11.08 -1.96 -20.15
CA LEU A 278 9.93 -1.97 -19.24
C LEU A 278 8.76 -2.82 -19.77
N ALA A 279 9.03 -3.71 -20.73
CA ALA A 279 7.99 -4.46 -21.42
C ALA A 279 7.16 -5.34 -20.49
N ASN A 280 7.81 -5.99 -19.51
CA ASN A 280 7.12 -6.81 -18.51
C ASN A 280 6.28 -5.93 -17.56
N GLN A 281 6.78 -4.76 -17.16
CA GLN A 281 6.06 -3.83 -16.30
C GLN A 281 4.80 -3.31 -16.99
N ALA A 282 4.87 -3.04 -18.30
CA ALA A 282 3.72 -2.60 -19.09
C ALA A 282 2.58 -3.64 -19.14
N ASP A 283 2.88 -4.96 -19.03
CA ASP A 283 1.85 -6.00 -18.96
C ASP A 283 0.93 -5.89 -17.72
N LEU A 284 1.36 -5.17 -16.66
CA LEU A 284 0.50 -4.91 -15.50
C LEU A 284 -0.63 -3.93 -15.80
N ASP A 285 -0.51 -3.09 -16.83
CA ASP A 285 -1.39 -1.93 -17.01
C ASP A 285 -2.88 -2.33 -17.05
N ALA A 286 -3.22 -3.40 -17.76
CA ALA A 286 -4.60 -3.87 -17.86
C ALA A 286 -5.19 -4.21 -16.48
N GLU A 287 -4.55 -5.09 -15.71
CA GLU A 287 -5.05 -5.51 -14.39
C GLU A 287 -4.94 -4.39 -13.35
N TRP A 288 -3.93 -3.53 -13.46
CA TRP A 288 -3.78 -2.36 -12.60
C TRP A 288 -4.96 -1.41 -12.77
N ASN A 289 -5.34 -1.07 -14.00
CA ASN A 289 -6.49 -0.19 -14.22
C ASN A 289 -7.81 -0.82 -13.75
N LEU A 290 -8.00 -2.13 -13.96
CA LEU A 290 -9.18 -2.86 -13.43
C LEU A 290 -9.21 -2.85 -11.90
N PHE A 291 -8.06 -3.00 -11.26
CA PHE A 291 -7.90 -2.90 -9.81
C PHE A 291 -8.25 -1.49 -9.32
N ILE A 292 -7.72 -0.45 -9.95
CA ILE A 292 -8.03 0.95 -9.60
C ILE A 292 -9.52 1.24 -9.78
N ASP A 293 -10.14 0.75 -10.85
CA ASP A 293 -11.59 0.90 -11.07
C ASP A 293 -12.41 0.23 -9.96
N ALA A 294 -12.03 -0.99 -9.56
CA ALA A 294 -12.69 -1.68 -8.46
C ALA A 294 -12.50 -0.96 -7.11
N MET A 295 -11.32 -0.39 -6.86
CA MET A 295 -11.05 0.45 -5.69
C MET A 295 -11.96 1.68 -5.65
N LEU A 296 -12.11 2.38 -6.78
CA LEU A 296 -12.97 3.56 -6.90
C LEU A 296 -14.44 3.22 -6.64
N LEU A 297 -14.93 2.09 -7.16
CA LEU A 297 -16.29 1.61 -6.92
C LEU A 297 -16.56 1.33 -5.42
N VAL A 298 -15.62 0.70 -4.73
CA VAL A 298 -15.75 0.45 -3.28
C VAL A 298 -15.69 1.77 -2.50
N ALA A 299 -14.82 2.71 -2.89
CA ALA A 299 -14.77 4.05 -2.27
C ALA A 299 -16.11 4.79 -2.39
N GLU A 300 -16.80 4.72 -3.54
CA GLU A 300 -18.14 5.29 -3.71
C GLU A 300 -19.19 4.64 -2.81
N ARG A 301 -19.08 3.33 -2.55
CA ARG A 301 -19.97 2.65 -1.60
C ARG A 301 -19.71 3.09 -0.16
N LEU A 302 -18.45 3.29 0.22
CA LEU A 302 -18.04 3.78 1.53
C LEU A 302 -18.45 5.24 1.76
N GLU A 303 -18.57 6.05 0.70
CA GLU A 303 -19.10 7.41 0.78
C GLU A 303 -20.64 7.42 0.94
N GLY A 304 -21.33 6.44 0.34
CA GLY A 304 -22.78 6.34 0.37
C GLY A 304 -23.33 5.23 1.29
N PRO A 305 -23.86 4.12 0.73
CA PRO A 305 -24.68 3.16 1.48
C PRO A 305 -23.91 2.33 2.52
N PHE A 306 -22.59 2.22 2.39
CA PHE A 306 -21.72 1.45 3.30
C PHE A 306 -20.84 2.39 4.14
N ASN A 307 -21.28 3.64 4.34
CA ASN A 307 -20.56 4.61 5.16
C ASN A 307 -20.42 4.12 6.60
N ILE A 308 -19.17 3.89 7.01
CA ILE A 308 -18.86 3.29 8.31
C ILE A 308 -19.13 4.26 9.47
N GLU A 309 -18.89 5.56 9.32
CA GLU A 309 -19.20 6.55 10.37
C GLU A 309 -20.70 6.55 10.67
N ALA A 310 -21.54 6.54 9.62
CA ALA A 310 -23.00 6.48 9.77
C ALA A 310 -23.51 5.20 10.45
N VAL A 311 -22.72 4.12 10.45
CA VAL A 311 -23.06 2.84 11.09
C VAL A 311 -22.53 2.76 12.51
N VAL A 312 -21.25 3.10 12.71
CA VAL A 312 -20.49 2.90 13.95
C VAL A 312 -20.65 4.04 14.94
N GLU A 313 -20.76 5.30 14.49
CA GLU A 313 -20.91 6.43 15.43
C GLU A 313 -22.20 6.34 16.25
N PRO A 314 -23.41 6.10 15.68
CA PRO A 314 -24.64 6.03 16.46
C PRO A 314 -24.91 4.64 17.05
N VAL A 315 -23.90 3.77 17.15
CA VAL A 315 -24.10 2.39 17.64
C VAL A 315 -24.56 2.37 19.10
N ASP A 316 -24.06 3.30 19.90
CA ASP A 316 -24.46 3.53 21.29
C ASP A 316 -25.97 3.83 21.41
N ILE A 317 -26.46 4.74 20.57
CA ILE A 317 -27.88 5.11 20.52
C ILE A 317 -28.73 3.92 20.03
N LYS A 318 -28.31 3.23 18.97
CA LYS A 318 -29.05 2.08 18.42
C LYS A 318 -29.17 0.94 19.43
N ILE A 319 -28.09 0.62 20.14
CA ILE A 319 -28.10 -0.40 21.20
C ILE A 319 -28.98 0.06 22.38
N SER A 320 -28.92 1.33 22.76
CA SER A 320 -29.78 1.88 23.82
C SER A 320 -31.26 1.79 23.47
N ASP A 321 -31.64 2.10 22.23
CA ASP A 321 -33.02 1.97 21.71
C ASP A 321 -33.52 0.51 21.72
N ALA A 322 -32.66 -0.44 21.34
CA ALA A 322 -32.96 -1.86 21.47
C ALA A 322 -33.22 -2.26 22.93
N ILE A 323 -32.37 -1.82 23.85
CA ILE A 323 -32.51 -2.06 25.29
C ILE A 323 -33.84 -1.46 25.80
N MET A 324 -34.19 -0.25 25.38
CA MET A 324 -35.47 0.38 25.74
C MET A 324 -36.67 -0.41 25.19
N THR A 325 -36.60 -0.87 23.93
CA THR A 325 -37.65 -1.70 23.32
C THR A 325 -37.90 -2.99 24.11
N MET A 326 -36.85 -3.65 24.59
CA MET A 326 -36.99 -4.86 25.40
C MET A 326 -37.60 -4.57 26.78
N GLN A 327 -37.31 -3.40 27.36
CA GLN A 327 -37.93 -2.98 28.63
C GLN A 327 -39.43 -2.76 28.46
N ASP A 328 -39.83 -2.05 27.41
CA ASP A 328 -41.24 -1.77 27.11
C ASP A 328 -42.03 -3.06 26.86
N ASN A 329 -41.41 -4.03 26.18
CA ASN A 329 -42.02 -5.32 25.87
C ASN A 329 -41.82 -6.39 26.97
N SER A 330 -41.19 -6.04 28.09
CA SER A 330 -40.72 -7.01 29.11
C SER A 330 -41.82 -7.93 29.62
N MET A 331 -43.00 -7.39 29.93
CA MET A 331 -44.15 -8.18 30.40
C MET A 331 -44.65 -9.18 29.37
N GLN A 332 -44.73 -8.78 28.10
CA GLN A 332 -45.17 -9.66 27.02
C GLN A 332 -44.14 -10.77 26.76
N VAL A 333 -42.86 -10.40 26.73
CA VAL A 333 -41.75 -11.35 26.54
C VAL A 333 -41.74 -12.36 27.68
N SER A 334 -41.74 -11.92 28.94
CA SER A 334 -41.77 -12.81 30.10
C SER A 334 -43.00 -13.72 30.11
N ALA A 335 -44.20 -13.21 29.81
CA ALA A 335 -45.41 -14.03 29.78
C ALA A 335 -45.33 -15.15 28.73
N LYS A 336 -44.83 -14.85 27.54
CA LYS A 336 -44.67 -15.83 26.46
C LYS A 336 -43.58 -16.86 26.77
N VAL A 337 -42.46 -16.40 27.33
CA VAL A 337 -41.36 -17.30 27.73
C VAL A 337 -41.81 -18.20 28.87
N PHE A 338 -42.55 -17.72 29.88
CA PHE A 338 -43.03 -18.56 30.97
C PHE A 338 -44.06 -19.59 30.49
N GLN A 339 -44.89 -19.22 29.51
CA GLN A 339 -45.79 -20.15 28.86
C GLN A 339 -45.04 -21.25 28.08
N GLY A 340 -43.93 -20.90 27.44
CA GLY A 340 -43.18 -21.79 26.55
C GLY A 340 -42.09 -22.64 27.23
N CYS A 341 -41.32 -22.04 28.13
CA CYS A 341 -40.21 -22.65 28.86
C CYS A 341 -40.61 -23.15 30.27
N GLY A 342 -41.83 -22.84 30.71
CA GLY A 342 -42.35 -23.18 32.04
C GLY A 342 -42.10 -22.09 33.08
N GLN A 343 -42.81 -22.17 34.20
CA GLN A 343 -42.71 -21.18 35.27
C GLN A 343 -41.35 -21.30 36.00
N PRO A 344 -40.53 -20.22 36.04
CA PRO A 344 -39.24 -20.27 36.71
C PRO A 344 -39.38 -20.30 38.24
N LYS A 345 -38.35 -20.80 38.91
CA LYS A 345 -38.34 -20.90 40.39
C LYS A 345 -38.24 -19.49 41.00
N PRO A 346 -39.14 -19.12 41.93
CA PRO A 346 -39.03 -17.85 42.63
C PRO A 346 -37.73 -17.82 43.44
N SER A 347 -37.01 -16.71 43.36
CA SER A 347 -35.84 -16.46 44.17
C SER A 347 -36.27 -16.46 45.65
N GLY A 348 -35.74 -17.38 46.45
CA GLY A 348 -36.08 -17.55 47.87
C GLY A 348 -35.69 -16.38 48.79
N VAL A 349 -35.37 -15.21 48.22
CA VAL A 349 -35.02 -13.99 48.95
C VAL A 349 -36.31 -13.24 49.29
N GLY A 350 -36.71 -13.33 50.56
CA GLY A 350 -37.89 -12.66 51.08
C GLY A 350 -37.88 -11.14 50.86
N ARG A 351 -39.04 -10.62 50.46
CA ARG A 351 -39.51 -9.21 50.53
C ARG A 351 -38.47 -8.16 50.97
N SER A 352 -37.47 -7.84 50.13
CA SER A 352 -36.71 -6.57 50.22
C SER A 352 -35.79 -6.24 49.04
N ALA A 353 -35.84 -6.97 47.93
CA ALA A 353 -35.42 -6.37 46.66
C ALA A 353 -36.62 -5.60 46.12
N ARG A 354 -36.70 -4.28 46.31
CA ARG A 354 -37.48 -3.45 45.37
C ARG A 354 -37.03 -3.90 43.99
N GLY A 355 -37.95 -4.43 43.18
CA GLY A 355 -37.61 -4.92 41.86
C GLY A 355 -36.79 -3.86 41.16
N ILE A 356 -35.72 -4.26 40.46
CA ILE A 356 -34.95 -3.34 39.61
C ILE A 356 -35.90 -2.65 38.60
N SER A 357 -37.11 -3.19 38.40
CA SER A 357 -38.30 -2.50 37.89
C SER A 357 -38.45 -1.05 38.37
N ASP A 358 -38.33 -0.72 39.67
CA ASP A 358 -38.42 0.67 40.17
C ASP A 358 -37.21 1.53 39.78
N VAL A 359 -36.05 0.91 39.55
CA VAL A 359 -34.83 1.59 39.06
C VAL A 359 -34.90 1.85 37.55
N PHE A 360 -35.51 0.93 36.79
CA PHE A 360 -35.85 1.15 35.37
C PHE A 360 -37.05 2.12 35.19
N SER A 361 -37.98 2.16 36.16
CA SER A 361 -39.15 3.05 36.13
C SER A 361 -38.85 4.49 36.52
N ALA A 362 -37.69 4.74 37.15
CA ALA A 362 -37.21 6.08 37.49
C ALA A 362 -36.73 6.80 36.22
N ARG A 363 -37.70 7.28 35.41
CA ARG A 363 -37.58 8.17 34.24
C ARG A 363 -36.13 8.36 33.79
N PHE A 364 -35.66 7.41 32.97
CA PHE A 364 -34.51 7.67 32.12
C PHE A 364 -34.75 9.02 31.43
N ARG A 365 -33.87 9.99 31.67
CA ARG A 365 -33.85 11.17 30.81
C ARG A 365 -33.54 10.64 29.42
N PRO A 366 -34.40 10.84 28.41
CA PRO A 366 -34.01 10.60 27.04
C PRO A 366 -32.67 11.32 26.84
N TYR A 367 -31.66 10.58 26.41
CA TYR A 367 -30.48 11.24 25.88
C TYR A 367 -30.99 12.06 24.70
N THR A 368 -31.09 13.37 24.86
CA THR A 368 -31.13 14.27 23.71
C THR A 368 -29.81 14.03 23.02
N PRO A 369 -29.80 13.52 21.78
CA PRO A 369 -28.58 13.55 21.00
C PRO A 369 -28.14 15.00 21.05
N GLU A 370 -26.99 15.30 21.65
CA GLU A 370 -26.27 16.48 21.18
C GLU A 370 -26.20 16.26 19.68
N GLU A 371 -26.78 17.17 18.90
CA GLU A 371 -26.72 17.14 17.44
C GLU A 371 -25.24 17.02 17.10
N ARG A 372 -24.76 15.77 16.96
CA ARG A 372 -23.43 15.48 16.46
C ARG A 372 -23.46 16.13 15.09
N PRO A 373 -22.57 17.09 14.83
CA PRO A 373 -22.69 17.96 13.69
C PRO A 373 -22.77 17.05 12.47
N THR A 374 -23.96 16.92 11.89
CA THR A 374 -24.16 16.33 10.58
C THR A 374 -23.59 17.37 9.66
N THR A 375 -22.27 17.37 9.53
CA THR A 375 -21.58 18.46 8.85
C THR A 375 -22.04 18.43 7.41
N THR A 376 -22.79 19.45 7.03
CA THR A 376 -23.10 19.81 5.64
C THR A 376 -21.83 20.08 4.81
N ALA A 377 -20.63 19.94 5.42
CA ALA A 377 -19.31 20.10 4.86
C ALA A 377 -18.52 18.78 4.67
N GLY A 378 -19.18 17.62 4.82
CA GLY A 378 -18.58 16.28 4.71
C GLY A 378 -17.80 15.88 5.97
N THR A 379 -17.86 14.59 6.31
CA THR A 379 -17.18 14.01 7.48
C THR A 379 -15.66 13.93 7.29
N SER A 380 -14.93 13.50 8.32
CA SER A 380 -13.51 13.12 8.20
C SER A 380 -13.29 12.05 7.13
N LEU A 381 -14.18 11.05 7.07
CA LEU A 381 -14.12 9.98 6.07
C LEU A 381 -14.36 10.49 4.65
N ASP A 382 -15.37 11.36 4.43
CA ASP A 382 -15.70 11.86 3.10
C ASP A 382 -14.51 12.59 2.48
N ARG A 383 -13.87 13.49 3.25
CA ARG A 383 -12.67 14.21 2.80
C ARG A 383 -11.51 13.27 2.51
N LEU A 384 -11.34 12.23 3.34
CA LEU A 384 -10.31 11.22 3.14
C LEU A 384 -10.56 10.40 1.87
N LEU A 385 -11.80 9.98 1.62
CA LEU A 385 -12.18 9.21 0.43
C LEU A 385 -12.05 10.05 -0.85
N ILE A 386 -12.41 11.34 -0.82
CA ILE A 386 -12.21 12.25 -1.96
C ILE A 386 -10.72 12.33 -2.33
N ASP A 387 -9.85 12.59 -1.35
CA ASP A 387 -8.40 12.65 -1.55
C ASP A 387 -7.83 11.31 -2.05
N ILE A 388 -8.30 10.17 -1.50
CA ILE A 388 -7.87 8.85 -1.99
C ILE A 388 -8.35 8.62 -3.44
N LYS A 389 -9.60 8.94 -3.78
CA LYS A 389 -10.16 8.77 -5.13
C LYS A 389 -9.40 9.59 -6.17
N GLU A 390 -9.07 10.84 -5.87
CA GLU A 390 -8.25 11.68 -6.75
C GLU A 390 -6.88 11.05 -7.01
N LYS A 391 -6.21 10.62 -5.94
CA LYS A 391 -4.89 9.98 -6.04
C LYS A 391 -4.90 8.64 -6.75
N LEU A 392 -5.97 7.84 -6.59
CA LEU A 392 -6.17 6.61 -7.33
C LEU A 392 -6.36 6.89 -8.83
N LYS A 393 -7.14 7.93 -9.20
CA LYS A 393 -7.31 8.33 -10.60
C LYS A 393 -5.99 8.78 -11.25
N GLU A 394 -5.16 9.53 -10.52
CA GLU A 394 -3.81 9.91 -10.98
C GLU A 394 -2.88 8.71 -11.22
N SER A 395 -3.12 7.57 -10.56
CA SER A 395 -2.31 6.36 -10.72
C SER A 395 -2.70 5.46 -11.90
N LYS A 396 -3.78 5.79 -12.62
CA LYS A 396 -4.17 5.06 -13.83
C LYS A 396 -3.12 5.24 -14.93
N ARG A 397 -2.97 4.22 -15.78
CA ARG A 397 -1.99 4.22 -16.88
C ARG A 397 -0.53 4.44 -16.47
N PHE A 398 -0.20 4.29 -15.18
CA PHE A 398 1.15 4.51 -14.69
C PHE A 398 2.18 3.61 -15.39
N TRP A 399 1.89 2.30 -15.49
CA TRP A 399 2.83 1.32 -16.03
C TRP A 399 3.03 1.45 -17.54
N SER A 400 1.98 1.81 -18.29
CA SER A 400 2.07 2.10 -19.72
C SER A 400 2.84 3.40 -20.01
N ASN A 401 2.63 4.44 -19.19
CA ASN A 401 3.20 5.77 -19.42
C ASN A 401 4.62 5.94 -18.86
N LEU A 402 5.11 4.99 -18.06
CA LEU A 402 6.42 5.08 -17.43
C LEU A 402 7.58 5.31 -18.43
N PRO A 403 7.65 4.65 -19.60
CA PRO A 403 8.64 4.97 -20.64
C PRO A 403 8.58 6.42 -21.09
N ASP A 404 7.36 6.95 -21.27
CA ASP A 404 7.14 8.30 -21.77
C ASP A 404 7.55 9.34 -20.72
N ASP A 405 7.19 9.11 -19.46
CA ASP A 405 7.61 9.95 -18.33
C ASP A 405 9.14 9.99 -18.18
N ILE A 406 9.82 8.86 -18.34
CA ILE A 406 11.29 8.79 -18.25
C ILE A 406 11.93 9.55 -19.43
N CYS A 407 11.46 9.36 -20.65
CA CYS A 407 12.02 10.02 -21.83
C CYS A 407 11.72 11.54 -21.89
N ALA A 408 10.64 11.98 -21.23
CA ALA A 408 10.27 13.40 -21.13
C ALA A 408 10.96 14.13 -19.96
N LYS A 409 11.20 13.44 -18.83
CA LYS A 409 11.84 14.05 -17.65
C LYS A 409 13.29 14.46 -17.92
N GLY A 410 13.72 15.56 -17.31
CA GLY A 410 15.12 15.99 -17.28
C GLY A 410 15.73 16.44 -18.62
N LYS A 411 14.92 16.63 -19.67
CA LYS A 411 15.43 16.80 -21.06
C LYS A 411 16.38 15.65 -21.43
N PHE A 412 16.00 14.42 -21.12
CA PHE A 412 16.80 13.22 -21.43
C PHE A 412 17.00 13.03 -22.93
N THR A 413 16.07 13.57 -23.71
CA THR A 413 16.06 13.55 -25.18
C THR A 413 16.37 14.93 -25.75
N GLU A 414 16.90 14.97 -26.97
CA GLU A 414 17.09 16.22 -27.72
C GLU A 414 15.79 16.56 -28.48
N PRO A 415 15.28 17.81 -28.41
CA PRO A 415 14.09 18.23 -29.15
C PRO A 415 14.33 18.35 -30.66
N ASP A 416 15.58 18.55 -31.09
CA ASP A 416 15.95 18.60 -32.50
C ASP A 416 16.20 17.18 -33.03
N GLU A 417 15.28 16.69 -33.87
CA GLU A 417 15.34 15.35 -34.47
C GLU A 417 16.58 15.12 -35.34
N ASP A 418 17.23 16.17 -35.85
CA ASP A 418 18.39 16.03 -36.72
C ASP A 418 19.72 16.17 -35.96
N GLN A 419 19.67 16.61 -34.69
CA GLN A 419 20.86 16.85 -33.86
C GLN A 419 20.93 15.93 -32.63
N CYS A 420 20.32 14.76 -32.71
CA CYS A 420 20.27 13.77 -31.64
C CYS A 420 21.10 12.51 -31.95
N TRP A 421 21.33 11.69 -30.93
CA TRP A 421 21.99 10.38 -31.07
C TRP A 421 20.97 9.32 -31.49
N ASN A 422 21.22 8.65 -32.62
CA ASN A 422 20.29 7.69 -33.22
C ASN A 422 20.75 6.22 -33.11
N SER A 423 21.48 5.85 -32.05
CA SER A 423 22.09 4.51 -31.83
C SER A 423 23.49 4.33 -32.46
N HIS A 424 23.82 5.07 -33.53
CA HIS A 424 25.12 4.95 -34.20
C HIS A 424 25.82 6.28 -34.46
N THR A 425 25.10 7.32 -34.88
CA THR A 425 25.69 8.62 -35.22
C THR A 425 24.82 9.76 -34.71
N LYS A 426 25.32 10.98 -34.89
CA LYS A 426 24.46 12.16 -34.81
C LYS A 426 23.57 12.22 -36.05
N GLY A 427 22.26 12.40 -35.86
CA GLY A 427 21.29 12.50 -36.95
C GLY A 427 19.93 11.92 -36.57
N ARG A 428 19.05 11.86 -37.55
CA ARG A 428 17.67 11.41 -37.36
C ARG A 428 17.56 9.92 -37.03
N TYR A 429 16.62 9.61 -36.14
CA TYR A 429 16.19 8.25 -35.85
C TYR A 429 14.98 7.88 -36.70
N PHE A 430 15.15 6.89 -37.59
CA PHE A 430 14.13 6.48 -38.54
C PHE A 430 13.15 5.40 -38.05
N PRO A 431 13.54 4.43 -37.21
CA PRO A 431 12.61 3.39 -36.78
C PRO A 431 11.39 3.96 -36.05
N GLU A 432 10.23 3.35 -36.29
CA GLU A 432 8.99 3.69 -35.60
C GLU A 432 9.01 3.22 -34.13
N VAL A 433 8.19 3.87 -33.31
CA VAL A 433 8.05 3.50 -31.90
C VAL A 433 7.19 2.25 -31.76
N VAL A 434 7.75 1.20 -31.18
CA VAL A 434 7.01 -0.04 -30.91
C VAL A 434 5.93 0.17 -29.85
N LYS A 435 4.88 -0.65 -29.88
CA LYS A 435 3.81 -0.62 -28.87
C LYS A 435 4.30 -1.16 -27.53
N GLU A 436 3.58 -0.84 -26.46
CA GLU A 436 3.86 -1.28 -25.09
C GLU A 436 3.51 -2.76 -24.86
N GLY A 437 4.04 -3.33 -23.78
CA GLY A 437 3.80 -4.73 -23.39
C GLY A 437 4.77 -5.71 -24.04
N LEU A 438 4.91 -6.88 -23.41
CA LEU A 438 5.93 -7.86 -23.75
C LEU A 438 5.80 -8.40 -25.17
N THR A 439 4.57 -8.74 -25.57
CA THR A 439 4.28 -9.35 -26.89
C THR A 439 4.59 -8.43 -28.07
N ASN A 440 4.58 -7.11 -27.85
CA ASN A 440 4.86 -6.12 -28.89
C ASN A 440 6.36 -5.85 -29.08
N GLN A 441 7.24 -6.42 -28.25
CA GLN A 441 8.69 -6.21 -28.34
C GLN A 441 9.42 -7.17 -29.30
N VAL A 442 8.72 -8.11 -29.93
CA VAL A 442 9.33 -9.11 -30.83
C VAL A 442 10.13 -8.49 -31.98
N ASN A 443 9.69 -7.32 -32.46
CA ASN A 443 10.31 -6.57 -33.54
C ASN A 443 10.95 -5.27 -33.05
N ASN A 444 11.28 -5.16 -31.76
CA ASN A 444 11.93 -3.96 -31.22
C ASN A 444 13.35 -3.82 -31.81
N PRO A 445 13.66 -2.71 -32.51
CA PRO A 445 14.96 -2.54 -33.18
C PRO A 445 16.14 -2.33 -32.22
N GLU A 446 15.88 -1.96 -30.96
CA GLU A 446 16.92 -1.56 -30.01
C GLU A 446 17.17 -2.57 -28.89
N VAL A 447 16.14 -3.32 -28.50
CA VAL A 447 16.21 -4.27 -27.38
C VAL A 447 15.75 -5.64 -27.83
N ASP A 448 16.64 -6.62 -27.75
CA ASP A 448 16.30 -8.03 -27.97
C ASP A 448 15.57 -8.59 -26.73
N VAL A 449 14.25 -8.74 -26.84
CA VAL A 449 13.38 -9.17 -25.75
C VAL A 449 12.81 -10.55 -26.05
N ASP A 450 13.11 -11.52 -25.19
CA ASP A 450 12.54 -12.85 -25.29
C ASP A 450 11.09 -12.88 -24.76
N ILE A 451 10.13 -12.76 -25.68
CA ILE A 451 8.70 -12.75 -25.36
C ILE A 451 8.19 -14.07 -24.78
N THR A 452 8.94 -15.17 -24.92
CA THR A 452 8.52 -16.51 -24.46
C THR A 452 8.80 -16.74 -22.97
N ARG A 453 9.63 -15.88 -22.36
CA ARG A 453 10.02 -15.95 -20.95
C ARG A 453 9.59 -14.69 -20.21
N PRO A 454 8.29 -14.54 -19.87
CA PRO A 454 7.82 -13.43 -19.06
C PRO A 454 8.41 -13.50 -17.65
N ASP A 455 8.61 -12.33 -17.03
CA ASP A 455 9.11 -12.26 -15.66
C ASP A 455 8.10 -12.86 -14.66
N THR A 456 8.56 -13.79 -13.84
CA THR A 456 7.70 -14.54 -12.91
C THR A 456 7.18 -13.67 -11.77
N LEU A 457 7.97 -12.70 -11.29
CA LEU A 457 7.56 -11.77 -10.24
C LEU A 457 6.44 -10.86 -10.76
N ILE A 458 6.57 -10.37 -11.98
CA ILE A 458 5.56 -9.57 -12.68
C ILE A 458 4.25 -10.36 -12.79
N ARG A 459 4.32 -11.62 -13.24
CA ARG A 459 3.13 -12.48 -13.37
C ARG A 459 2.47 -12.76 -12.02
N GLN A 460 3.25 -12.92 -10.95
CA GLN A 460 2.72 -13.01 -9.59
C GLN A 460 2.00 -11.72 -9.16
N GLN A 461 2.54 -10.54 -9.48
CA GLN A 461 1.88 -9.27 -9.15
C GLN A 461 0.57 -9.07 -9.94
N ILE A 462 0.54 -9.48 -11.22
CA ILE A 462 -0.68 -9.52 -12.04
C ILE A 462 -1.75 -10.40 -11.37
N MET A 463 -1.37 -11.58 -10.87
CA MET A 463 -2.30 -12.46 -10.16
C MET A 463 -2.77 -11.86 -8.83
N ALA A 464 -1.89 -11.20 -8.07
CA ALA A 464 -2.26 -10.50 -6.83
C ALA A 464 -3.29 -9.40 -7.10
N LEU A 465 -3.10 -8.60 -8.16
CA LEU A 465 -4.06 -7.59 -8.60
C LEU A 465 -5.40 -8.21 -8.99
N ARG A 466 -5.40 -9.33 -9.73
CA ARG A 466 -6.65 -10.04 -10.11
C ARG A 466 -7.43 -10.53 -8.92
N VAL A 467 -6.77 -11.21 -7.98
CA VAL A 467 -7.39 -11.73 -6.75
C VAL A 467 -7.98 -10.56 -5.95
N MET A 468 -7.22 -9.49 -5.76
CA MET A 468 -7.70 -8.33 -5.02
C MET A 468 -8.84 -7.60 -5.73
N THR A 469 -8.80 -7.51 -7.06
CA THR A 469 -9.89 -6.95 -7.88
C THR A 469 -11.19 -7.73 -7.71
N ASN A 470 -11.12 -9.06 -7.71
CA ASN A 470 -12.29 -9.91 -7.47
C ASN A 470 -12.84 -9.72 -6.06
N LYS A 471 -11.95 -9.63 -5.05
CA LYS A 471 -12.34 -9.30 -3.68
C LYS A 471 -13.06 -7.95 -3.59
N LEU A 472 -12.53 -6.90 -4.21
CA LEU A 472 -13.14 -5.57 -4.25
C LEU A 472 -14.52 -5.59 -4.93
N LYS A 473 -14.67 -6.31 -6.05
CA LYS A 473 -15.97 -6.48 -6.72
C LYS A 473 -17.00 -7.20 -5.84
N ASN A 474 -16.58 -8.21 -5.08
CA ASN A 474 -17.46 -8.90 -4.13
C ASN A 474 -17.88 -7.97 -2.98
N ALA A 475 -16.93 -7.22 -2.43
CA ALA A 475 -17.21 -6.24 -1.38
C ALA A 475 -18.14 -5.12 -1.86
N TYR A 476 -18.00 -4.68 -3.13
CA TYR A 476 -18.92 -3.71 -3.74
C TYR A 476 -20.38 -4.20 -3.76
N ASN A 477 -20.58 -5.51 -3.99
CA ASN A 477 -21.90 -6.14 -3.95
C ASN A 477 -22.40 -6.42 -2.53
N GLY A 478 -21.57 -6.22 -1.51
CA GLY A 478 -21.89 -6.52 -0.12
C GLY A 478 -21.87 -8.02 0.21
N ASN A 479 -21.23 -8.83 -0.63
CA ASN A 479 -21.03 -10.25 -0.37
C ASN A 479 -19.80 -10.44 0.52
N ASP A 480 -19.96 -11.24 1.57
CA ASP A 480 -18.83 -11.59 2.42
C ASP A 480 -17.83 -12.45 1.65
N ILE A 481 -16.56 -12.07 1.75
CA ILE A 481 -15.44 -12.77 1.14
C ILE A 481 -15.01 -13.83 2.15
N TYR A 482 -15.91 -14.76 2.46
CA TYR A 482 -15.52 -15.87 3.31
C TYR A 482 -14.54 -16.76 2.55
N PHE A 483 -13.34 -16.88 3.14
CA PHE A 483 -12.41 -18.00 3.07
C PHE A 483 -12.71 -19.07 2.00
N GLN A 484 -12.10 -18.91 0.83
CA GLN A 484 -11.84 -20.04 -0.07
C GLN A 484 -10.36 -20.41 0.05
N ASP A 485 -9.97 -20.83 1.25
CA ASP A 485 -8.68 -21.47 1.52
C ASP A 485 -8.87 -22.52 2.63
N SER A 486 -9.84 -23.40 2.41
CA SER A 486 -10.03 -24.68 3.11
C SER A 486 -10.88 -25.53 2.18
N SER A 487 -10.25 -26.55 1.58
CA SER A 487 -10.85 -27.68 0.86
C SER A 487 -12.37 -27.80 0.95
N ASP A 488 -13.06 -27.49 -0.15
CA ASP A 488 -14.26 -28.20 -0.55
C ASP A 488 -14.38 -28.06 -2.07
N GLU A 489 -13.88 -29.08 -2.76
CA GLU A 489 -14.25 -29.32 -4.15
C GLU A 489 -15.77 -29.47 -4.20
N GLY A 490 -16.42 -28.53 -4.87
CA GLY A 490 -17.83 -28.61 -5.22
C GLY A 490 -18.05 -29.83 -6.09
N SER A 491 -18.43 -30.93 -5.44
CA SER A 491 -18.89 -32.17 -6.05
C SER A 491 -20.04 -31.87 -7.02
N ALA A 492 -19.70 -31.82 -8.30
CA ALA A 492 -20.65 -31.88 -9.39
C ALA A 492 -21.22 -33.31 -9.43
N SER A 493 -22.39 -33.48 -8.84
CA SER A 493 -23.16 -34.73 -8.91
C SER A 493 -23.68 -34.92 -10.34
N GLY A 494 -22.98 -35.74 -11.12
CA GLY A 494 -23.40 -36.25 -12.41
C GLY A 494 -23.41 -37.77 -12.38
N SER A 495 -24.57 -38.36 -12.12
CA SER A 495 -24.79 -39.81 -12.27
C SER A 495 -25.01 -40.18 -13.73
N GLY A 496 -24.31 -41.19 -14.24
CA GLY A 496 -24.51 -41.71 -15.60
C GLY A 496 -23.54 -42.81 -16.05
N SER A 497 -23.62 -43.99 -15.41
CA SER A 497 -23.43 -45.36 -15.94
C SER A 497 -22.37 -45.71 -17.02
N GLY A 498 -21.59 -46.78 -16.76
CA GLY A 498 -21.17 -47.73 -17.81
C GLY A 498 -19.76 -48.31 -17.64
N CYS A 499 -19.64 -49.48 -17.02
CA CYS A 499 -18.40 -50.27 -16.91
C CYS A 499 -17.95 -50.89 -18.23
N SER A 500 -16.64 -51.01 -18.48
CA SER A 500 -15.94 -52.32 -18.68
C SER A 500 -14.45 -52.15 -19.06
N ASP A 501 -13.62 -52.98 -18.43
CA ASP A 501 -12.26 -53.41 -18.80
C ASP A 501 -11.07 -52.44 -18.80
N GLY A 502 -10.26 -52.58 -17.75
CA GLY A 502 -8.89 -53.10 -17.90
C GLY A 502 -7.80 -52.18 -18.44
N CYS A 503 -7.21 -51.35 -17.58
CA CYS A 503 -5.82 -50.91 -17.75
C CYS A 503 -5.12 -50.74 -16.38
N THR A 504 -4.23 -51.68 -16.09
CA THR A 504 -3.15 -51.55 -15.10
C THR A 504 -2.05 -50.64 -15.65
N THR A 505 -1.64 -49.62 -14.89
CA THR A 505 -0.23 -49.23 -14.80
C THR A 505 0.03 -48.60 -13.42
N GLU A 506 0.84 -49.30 -12.64
CA GLU A 506 1.50 -48.81 -11.43
C GLU A 506 2.32 -47.54 -11.74
N TYR A 507 2.22 -46.54 -10.87
CA TYR A 507 3.29 -45.58 -10.64
C TYR A 507 3.43 -45.36 -9.13
N VAL A 508 4.53 -45.87 -8.59
CA VAL A 508 4.98 -45.65 -7.21
C VAL A 508 5.58 -44.25 -7.12
N PHE A 509 5.01 -43.40 -6.27
CA PHE A 509 5.65 -42.14 -5.86
C PHE A 509 6.06 -42.26 -4.39
N VAL A 510 7.38 -42.24 -4.15
CA VAL A 510 8.00 -42.25 -2.82
C VAL A 510 7.86 -40.85 -2.23
N GLY A 511 7.07 -40.71 -1.18
CA GLY A 511 7.01 -39.51 -0.36
C GLY A 511 8.06 -39.55 0.74
N THR A 512 9.04 -38.66 0.68
CA THR A 512 9.94 -38.36 1.80
C THR A 512 9.23 -37.43 2.78
N GLU A 513 8.97 -37.92 4.00
CA GLU A 513 8.54 -37.12 5.15
C GLU A 513 9.69 -36.22 5.63
N ALA A 514 9.40 -34.94 5.85
CA ALA A 514 10.25 -34.03 6.60
C ALA A 514 9.56 -33.65 7.92
N SER A 515 10.29 -33.83 9.00
CA SER A 515 9.87 -33.78 10.40
C SER A 515 9.46 -32.39 10.89
N VAL A 516 8.37 -32.35 11.66
CA VAL A 516 7.91 -31.26 12.51
C VAL A 516 8.86 -31.12 13.71
N ILE A 517 9.47 -29.95 13.89
CA ILE A 517 10.23 -29.61 15.12
C ILE A 517 9.40 -28.66 15.96
N GLY A 518 9.04 -29.13 17.16
CA GLY A 518 8.33 -28.39 18.20
C GLY A 518 9.20 -27.33 18.86
N ALA A 519 8.53 -26.28 19.33
CA ALA A 519 9.10 -25.21 20.13
C ALA A 519 9.43 -25.72 21.53
N ASP A 520 10.67 -25.52 21.98
CA ASP A 520 11.09 -25.81 23.35
C ASP A 520 11.54 -24.52 24.05
N ARG A 521 11.02 -24.34 25.26
CA ARG A 521 11.36 -23.27 26.22
C ARG A 521 12.49 -23.79 27.10
N GLY A 522 13.58 -23.03 27.21
CA GLY A 522 14.64 -23.31 28.17
C GLY A 522 15.42 -22.05 28.56
N ASP A 523 15.40 -21.76 29.86
CA ASP A 523 16.17 -20.73 30.57
C ASP A 523 17.69 -20.97 30.48
N GLU A 524 18.46 -19.90 30.28
CA GLU A 524 19.85 -19.84 30.75
C GLU A 524 20.19 -18.44 31.29
N ARG A 525 20.33 -18.37 32.62
CA ARG A 525 21.06 -17.33 33.35
C ARG A 525 22.52 -17.77 33.48
N ALA A 526 23.46 -16.93 33.04
CA ALA A 526 24.52 -16.33 33.87
C ALA A 526 25.71 -15.86 33.01
N ALA A 527 26.03 -14.56 33.09
CA ALA A 527 27.31 -14.03 33.58
C ALA A 527 27.50 -12.57 33.09
N ALA A 528 27.61 -11.69 34.07
CA ALA A 528 27.74 -10.24 33.96
C ALA A 528 29.05 -9.75 33.32
N ALA A 529 28.97 -8.62 32.63
CA ALA A 529 29.94 -7.55 32.77
C ALA A 529 29.22 -6.19 32.68
N ALA A 530 29.40 -5.40 33.73
CA ALA A 530 28.67 -4.17 34.02
C ALA A 530 29.25 -2.96 33.26
N VAL A 531 28.38 -2.11 32.71
CA VAL A 531 28.62 -0.67 32.58
C VAL A 531 27.33 0.06 32.94
N SER A 532 27.37 0.71 34.10
CA SER A 532 26.32 1.57 34.63
C SER A 532 26.21 2.87 33.82
N LEU A 533 25.03 3.18 33.28
CA LEU A 533 24.63 4.54 32.98
C LEU A 533 23.16 4.74 33.40
N THR A 534 23.00 5.67 34.34
CA THR A 534 21.78 6.10 35.00
C THR A 534 20.75 6.67 34.03
N ALA A 535 19.52 6.17 34.05
CA ALA A 535 18.38 6.78 33.39
C ALA A 535 17.90 8.02 34.16
N SER A 536 18.03 9.21 33.57
CA SER A 536 17.30 10.40 33.98
C SER A 536 16.06 10.56 33.10
N SER A 537 14.92 10.80 33.74
CA SER A 537 13.63 11.08 33.11
C SER A 537 13.70 12.36 32.27
N THR A 538 13.42 12.29 30.97
CA THR A 538 13.17 13.48 30.16
C THR A 538 11.67 13.67 29.96
N ALA A 539 11.14 14.78 30.51
CA ALA A 539 9.77 15.21 30.32
C ALA A 539 9.61 15.87 28.93
N VAL A 540 8.54 15.52 28.22
CA VAL A 540 8.19 16.13 26.92
C VAL A 540 7.60 17.54 27.15
N PRO A 541 8.03 18.60 26.41
CA PRO A 541 7.54 19.96 26.63
C PRO A 541 6.09 20.15 26.17
N SER A 542 5.35 21.04 26.83
CA SER A 542 3.98 21.42 26.45
C SER A 542 3.92 22.24 25.15
N LEU A 543 2.74 22.30 24.53
CA LEU A 543 2.51 22.95 23.25
C LEU A 543 2.81 24.46 23.26
N ASP A 544 2.73 25.10 24.42
CA ASP A 544 2.94 26.54 24.57
C ASP A 544 4.43 26.92 24.61
N THR A 545 5.31 26.02 25.05
CA THR A 545 6.77 26.20 24.98
C THR A 545 7.27 26.17 23.52
N TRP A 546 6.65 25.34 22.68
CA TRP A 546 6.95 25.28 21.25
C TRP A 546 6.49 26.53 20.49
N LYS A 547 5.38 27.16 20.91
CA LYS A 547 4.91 28.41 20.30
C LYS A 547 5.86 29.58 20.59
N LEU A 548 6.42 29.65 21.79
CA LEU A 548 7.38 30.70 22.17
C LEU A 548 8.73 30.55 21.45
N LEU A 549 9.26 29.33 21.30
CA LEU A 549 10.49 29.05 20.54
C LEU A 549 10.37 29.34 19.04
N LYS A 550 9.15 29.21 18.50
CA LYS A 550 8.87 29.56 17.10
C LYS A 550 8.77 31.08 16.88
N ALA A 551 8.37 31.83 17.90
CA ALA A 551 8.30 33.29 17.86
C ALA A 551 9.67 33.96 18.03
N SER A 552 10.63 33.32 18.72
CA SER A 552 12.00 33.85 18.90
C SER A 552 12.97 33.50 17.75
N GLY A 553 12.58 32.61 16.82
CA GLY A 553 13.43 32.19 15.70
C GLY A 553 14.53 31.18 16.07
N GLU A 554 14.58 30.72 17.33
CA GLU A 554 15.66 29.87 17.87
C GLU A 554 15.35 28.36 17.82
N TRP A 555 14.17 27.98 17.30
CA TRP A 555 13.72 26.58 17.20
C TRP A 555 14.70 25.65 16.47
N LEU A 556 15.39 26.13 15.41
CA LEU A 556 16.34 25.33 14.64
C LEU A 556 17.59 24.94 15.46
N ALA A 557 18.01 25.76 16.42
CA ALA A 557 19.19 25.49 17.26
C ALA A 557 18.91 24.42 18.34
N VAL A 558 17.66 24.35 18.82
CA VAL A 558 17.19 23.34 19.78
C VAL A 558 16.90 22.00 19.08
N TRP A 559 16.36 22.03 17.86
CA TRP A 559 16.07 20.82 17.08
C TRP A 559 17.34 20.05 16.68
N ASN A 560 18.42 20.76 16.38
CA ASN A 560 19.70 20.15 15.99
C ASN A 560 20.62 19.80 17.18
N GLY A 561 20.13 19.92 18.43
CA GLY A 561 20.88 19.51 19.63
C GLY A 561 22.07 20.42 20.01
N THR A 562 22.19 21.59 19.39
CA THR A 562 23.31 22.53 19.60
C THR A 562 23.24 23.29 20.92
N VAL A 563 22.08 23.36 21.58
CA VAL A 563 21.88 24.06 22.87
C VAL A 563 20.97 23.22 23.80
N PRO A 564 21.39 22.92 25.05
CA PRO A 564 20.53 22.25 26.04
C PRO A 564 19.40 23.16 26.54
N LEU A 565 18.22 22.59 26.76
CA LEU A 565 16.99 23.32 27.16
C LEU A 565 17.08 24.04 28.54
N GLU A 566 18.08 23.74 29.36
CA GLU A 566 18.20 24.22 30.75
C GLU A 566 18.66 25.69 30.90
N VAL A 567 18.99 26.41 29.81
CA VAL A 567 19.56 27.77 29.89
C VAL A 567 18.52 28.91 29.79
N LEU A 568 17.24 28.61 29.58
CA LEU A 568 16.19 29.63 29.46
C LEU A 568 15.26 29.67 30.68
N HIS A 569 15.76 30.18 31.81
CA HIS A 569 14.91 30.62 32.92
C HIS A 569 14.69 32.14 32.87
N PRO A 570 13.44 32.64 32.94
CA PRO A 570 13.18 34.06 33.01
C PRO A 570 13.49 34.61 34.41
N ALA A 571 14.21 35.72 34.46
CA ALA A 571 14.51 36.47 35.67
C ALA A 571 13.23 36.89 36.43
N ARG A 572 13.24 36.73 37.76
CA ARG A 572 12.19 37.27 38.65
C ARG A 572 12.08 38.79 38.52
N PRO A 573 10.88 39.39 38.54
CA PRO A 573 10.74 40.84 38.58
C PRO A 573 11.00 41.37 40.01
N PRO A 574 11.56 42.59 40.16
CA PRO A 574 11.74 43.21 41.46
C PRO A 574 10.43 43.82 41.98
N LYS A 575 10.29 43.79 43.31
CA LYS A 575 9.21 44.45 44.07
C LYS A 575 9.37 45.98 44.04
N ASN A 576 8.22 46.65 44.05
CA ASN A 576 7.98 48.08 44.37
C ASN A 576 8.40 49.14 43.34
N ALA A 577 7.40 49.73 42.67
CA ALA A 577 7.30 51.18 42.52
C ALA A 577 5.84 51.60 42.28
N ARG A 578 5.35 52.47 43.17
CA ARG A 578 4.11 53.25 43.03
C ARG A 578 4.18 54.12 41.77
N CYS A 579 3.06 54.28 41.08
CA CYS A 579 2.68 55.59 40.56
C CYS A 579 1.15 55.76 40.57
N ARG A 580 0.76 57.01 40.83
CA ARG A 580 -0.55 57.50 41.25
C ARG A 580 -1.38 57.99 40.06
N ARG A 581 -2.69 57.99 40.33
CA ARG A 581 -3.82 58.72 39.72
C ARG A 581 -4.35 58.19 38.41
#